data_AF-A0A7Y0VZM5-F1
#
_entry.id   AF-A0A7Y0VZM5-F1
#
_cell.length_a   1.000
_cell.length_b   1.000
_cell.length_c   1.000
_cell.angle_alpha   90.00
_cell.angle_beta   90.00
_cell.angle_gamma   90.00
#
_symmetry.space_group_name_H-M   'P 1'
#
loop_
_entity.id
_entity.type
_entity.pdbx_description
1 polymer ?
#
loop_
_entity_poly.entity_id
_entity_poly.type
_entity_poly.pdbx_seq_one_letter_code
_entity_poly.pdbx_strand_id
1 'polypeptide(L)'
;MMTLLPQHTVSPAQVPGLPYRAGLGLKNEHFLEVLETSPDIGFFEVHAENYMVAGGPFHHYLGLIREQYPLSLHGVGLSIGGEGPLNREHLARLATLIERYQPHSFSEHLAWSSHGPVFLNDLLPLAYDAATLDRVCEHIDQVQSTLKRPMLLENPSTYLQFQRSTLDETDFISEIIRRTGCGLLLDVNNVYVSCINHQRDPLAYIDALPLKAVGEIHLAGFAEDTDSLGDRLLIDDHGAPIDNAVWQLYEQVLKYTGPVATLIERDNQVPAFSVLHAEAQHADWHLSQAKVLKL
;
A
#
# COMPACT_ATOMS: atom_id res chain seq x y z
N MET A 1 6.18 48.11 -14.34
CA MET A 1 6.24 47.08 -13.28
C MET A 1 4.91 46.33 -13.32
N MET A 2 4.87 45.24 -14.10
CA MET A 2 3.71 44.35 -14.15
C MET A 2 4.07 43.13 -13.31
N THR A 3 3.39 43.00 -12.19
CA THR A 3 3.47 41.85 -11.29
C THR A 3 2.80 40.67 -12.00
N LEU A 4 3.60 39.68 -12.40
CA LEU A 4 3.09 38.41 -12.90
C LEU A 4 2.51 37.64 -11.71
N LEU A 5 1.19 37.43 -11.71
CA LEU A 5 0.54 36.48 -10.82
C LEU A 5 1.02 35.07 -11.17
N PRO A 6 1.25 34.19 -10.17
CA PRO A 6 1.56 32.80 -10.44
C PRO A 6 0.38 32.15 -11.17
N GLN A 7 0.67 31.53 -12.32
CA GLN A 7 -0.27 30.70 -13.04
C GLN A 7 -0.48 29.43 -12.22
N HIS A 8 -1.58 29.37 -11.47
CA HIS A 8 -2.09 28.13 -10.92
C HIS A 8 -2.50 27.22 -12.08
N THR A 9 -1.67 26.23 -12.40
CA THR A 9 -2.10 25.07 -13.17
C THR A 9 -2.99 24.22 -12.29
N VAL A 10 -4.30 24.47 -12.34
CA VAL A 10 -5.29 23.57 -11.76
C VAL A 10 -5.52 22.39 -12.73
N SER A 11 -5.50 21.19 -12.14
CA SER A 11 -5.99 19.88 -12.62
C SER A 11 -5.01 18.94 -13.33
N PRO A 12 -4.95 17.68 -12.84
CA PRO A 12 -5.32 16.57 -13.71
C PRO A 12 -6.27 15.59 -12.99
N ALA A 13 -7.55 15.94 -12.85
CA ALA A 13 -8.58 14.96 -12.46
C ALA A 13 -8.95 13.97 -13.60
N GLN A 14 -8.03 13.66 -14.52
CA GLN A 14 -8.35 12.99 -15.80
C GLN A 14 -7.33 11.97 -16.34
N VAL A 15 -6.31 11.56 -15.58
CA VAL A 15 -5.50 10.39 -15.95
C VAL A 15 -5.97 9.20 -15.09
N PRO A 16 -6.27 8.02 -15.68
CA PRO A 16 -6.50 6.81 -14.89
C PRO A 16 -5.23 6.46 -14.10
N GLY A 17 -5.36 6.28 -12.79
CA GLY A 17 -4.25 5.94 -11.90
C GLY A 17 -3.68 7.14 -11.13
N LEU A 18 -2.82 6.84 -10.16
CA LEU A 18 -2.13 7.84 -9.35
C LEU A 18 -1.00 8.50 -10.16
N PRO A 19 -0.63 9.75 -9.84
CA PRO A 19 0.53 10.38 -10.45
C PRO A 19 1.82 9.65 -10.05
N TYR A 20 2.83 9.63 -10.93
CA TYR A 20 4.18 9.13 -10.63
C TYR A 20 4.95 10.12 -9.74
N ARG A 21 4.38 10.40 -8.57
CA ARG A 21 4.82 11.32 -7.54
C ARG A 21 4.67 10.65 -6.19
N ALA A 22 5.37 11.17 -5.20
CA ALA A 22 5.21 10.74 -3.83
C ALA A 22 3.87 11.20 -3.24
N GLY A 23 3.25 10.33 -2.45
CA GLY A 23 2.05 10.59 -1.67
C GLY A 23 2.29 10.37 -0.18
N LEU A 24 1.29 10.70 0.64
CA LEU A 24 1.32 10.50 2.09
C LEU A 24 0.09 9.75 2.58
N GLY A 25 0.30 8.84 3.53
CA GLY A 25 -0.78 8.31 4.35
C GLY A 25 -1.42 9.45 5.16
N LEU A 26 -2.69 9.75 4.91
CA LEU A 26 -3.35 10.91 5.48
C LEU A 26 -3.89 10.58 6.89
N LYS A 27 -3.33 11.24 7.90
CA LYS A 27 -3.80 11.15 9.29
C LYS A 27 -4.68 12.33 9.66
N ASN A 28 -5.64 12.08 10.55
CA ASN A 28 -6.65 13.05 10.96
C ASN A 28 -6.06 14.32 11.60
N GLU A 29 -4.93 14.20 12.28
CA GLU A 29 -4.22 15.32 12.88
C GLU A 29 -3.63 16.31 11.85
N HIS A 30 -3.43 15.90 10.59
CA HIS A 30 -2.89 16.76 9.54
C HIS A 30 -3.94 17.37 8.61
N PHE A 31 -5.23 17.04 8.76
CA PHE A 31 -6.28 17.50 7.83
C PHE A 31 -6.33 19.02 7.67
N LEU A 32 -6.26 19.77 8.79
CA LEU A 32 -6.34 21.23 8.75
C LEU A 32 -5.12 21.83 8.07
N GLU A 33 -3.92 21.35 8.41
CA GLU A 33 -2.68 21.81 7.80
C GLU A 33 -2.67 21.56 6.28
N VAL A 34 -3.11 20.39 5.83
CA VAL A 34 -3.23 20.06 4.40
C VAL A 34 -4.21 21.02 3.69
N LEU A 35 -5.37 21.29 4.30
CA LEU A 35 -6.38 22.17 3.69
C LEU A 35 -5.99 23.65 3.70
N GLU A 36 -5.26 24.10 4.72
CA GLU A 36 -4.83 25.49 4.85
C GLU A 36 -3.60 25.81 4.00
N THR A 37 -2.70 24.85 3.82
CA THR A 37 -1.41 25.06 3.15
C THR A 37 -1.37 24.54 1.72
N SER A 38 -2.28 23.62 1.34
CA SER A 38 -2.29 22.93 0.05
C SER A 38 -0.88 22.47 -0.38
N PRO A 39 -0.23 21.59 0.41
CA PRO A 39 1.16 21.21 0.18
C PRO A 39 1.36 20.55 -1.20
N ASP A 40 2.55 20.74 -1.78
CA ASP A 40 2.96 20.05 -3.01
C ASP A 40 3.25 18.57 -2.70
N ILE A 41 2.21 17.75 -2.83
CA ILE A 41 2.15 16.30 -2.63
C ILE A 41 1.38 15.70 -3.81
N GLY A 42 1.81 14.54 -4.29
CA GLY A 42 1.22 13.87 -5.45
C GLY A 42 -0.19 13.34 -5.20
N PHE A 43 -0.40 12.69 -4.06
CA PHE A 43 -1.67 12.10 -3.67
C PHE A 43 -1.74 11.82 -2.18
N PHE A 44 -2.93 11.52 -1.67
CA PHE A 44 -3.12 11.00 -0.33
C PHE A 44 -3.70 9.60 -0.37
N GLU A 45 -3.36 8.80 0.64
CA GLU A 45 -4.01 7.52 0.89
C GLU A 45 -4.74 7.53 2.24
N VAL A 46 -5.85 6.79 2.32
CA VAL A 46 -6.51 6.50 3.60
C VAL A 46 -6.90 5.04 3.69
N HIS A 47 -6.95 4.52 4.93
CA HIS A 47 -7.52 3.19 5.17
C HIS A 47 -9.03 3.20 5.02
N ALA A 48 -9.57 2.28 4.23
CA ALA A 48 -10.98 2.21 3.89
C ALA A 48 -11.86 2.07 5.15
N GLU A 49 -11.44 1.23 6.10
CA GLU A 49 -12.15 0.89 7.33
C GLU A 49 -12.44 2.12 8.20
N ASN A 50 -11.52 3.09 8.22
CA ASN A 50 -11.69 4.35 8.97
C ASN A 50 -12.83 5.22 8.40
N TYR A 51 -13.28 4.94 7.18
CA TYR A 51 -14.32 5.66 6.46
C TYR A 51 -15.54 4.81 6.11
N MET A 52 -15.66 3.58 6.64
CA MET A 52 -16.86 2.75 6.49
C MET A 52 -17.98 3.12 7.48
N VAL A 53 -18.07 4.40 7.85
CA VAL A 53 -19.12 4.97 8.69
C VAL A 53 -20.11 5.78 7.83
N ALA A 54 -21.31 6.05 8.35
CA ALA A 54 -22.35 6.71 7.54
C ALA A 54 -21.98 8.14 7.12
N GLY A 55 -21.28 8.87 7.99
CA GLY A 55 -20.94 10.28 7.85
C GLY A 55 -20.05 10.78 8.99
N GLY A 56 -19.91 12.10 9.11
CA GLY A 56 -19.16 12.74 10.19
C GLY A 56 -17.94 13.54 9.72
N PRO A 57 -17.17 14.11 10.66
CA PRO A 57 -16.06 15.00 10.35
C PRO A 57 -15.02 14.40 9.38
N PHE A 58 -14.74 13.10 9.49
CA PHE A 58 -13.81 12.43 8.59
C PHE A 58 -14.25 12.52 7.13
N HIS A 59 -15.54 12.31 6.83
CA HIS A 59 -16.05 12.47 5.47
C HIS A 59 -16.03 13.91 4.99
N HIS A 60 -16.28 14.86 5.88
CA HIS A 60 -16.20 16.28 5.54
C HIS A 60 -14.79 16.67 5.09
N TYR A 61 -13.77 16.36 5.90
CA TYR A 61 -12.38 16.71 5.58
C TYR A 61 -11.83 15.94 4.39
N LEU A 62 -12.08 14.62 4.32
CA LEU A 62 -11.60 13.83 3.18
C LEU A 62 -12.28 14.26 1.88
N GLY A 63 -13.55 14.67 1.91
CA GLY A 63 -14.24 15.27 0.76
C GLY A 63 -13.51 16.51 0.25
N LEU A 64 -13.20 17.45 1.13
CA LEU A 64 -12.46 18.69 0.78
C LEU A 64 -11.05 18.40 0.26
N ILE A 65 -10.34 17.43 0.84
CA ILE A 65 -8.99 17.04 0.39
C ILE A 65 -9.07 16.34 -0.98
N ARG A 66 -10.04 15.45 -1.19
CA ARG A 66 -10.27 14.75 -2.47
C ARG A 66 -10.61 15.69 -3.63
N GLU A 67 -11.21 16.85 -3.35
CA GLU A 67 -11.44 17.88 -4.37
C GLU A 67 -10.13 18.48 -4.91
N GLN A 68 -9.04 18.43 -4.12
CA GLN A 68 -7.75 19.01 -4.45
C GLN A 68 -6.71 17.97 -4.87
N TYR A 69 -6.78 16.75 -4.33
CA TYR A 69 -5.77 15.71 -4.50
C TYR A 69 -6.33 14.40 -5.08
N PRO A 70 -5.56 13.67 -5.89
CA PRO A 70 -5.79 12.25 -6.13
C PRO A 70 -5.81 11.47 -4.81
N LEU A 71 -6.57 10.38 -4.81
CA LEU A 71 -6.82 9.57 -3.62
C LEU A 71 -6.57 8.11 -3.93
N SER A 72 -5.79 7.45 -3.09
CA SER A 72 -5.73 6.00 -2.94
C SER A 72 -6.63 5.58 -1.76
N LEU A 73 -7.31 4.45 -1.89
CA LEU A 73 -7.96 3.77 -0.76
C LEU A 73 -7.27 2.44 -0.54
N HIS A 74 -6.75 2.23 0.65
CA HIS A 74 -6.13 0.98 1.04
C HIS A 74 -7.01 0.26 2.06
N GLY A 75 -7.31 -1.02 1.82
CA GLY A 75 -8.11 -1.83 2.73
C GLY A 75 -7.24 -2.75 3.59
N VAL A 76 -7.67 -2.95 4.84
CA VAL A 76 -6.99 -3.85 5.79
C VAL A 76 -7.93 -4.92 6.36
N GLY A 77 -9.22 -4.87 6.03
CA GLY A 77 -10.27 -5.62 6.70
C GLY A 77 -10.99 -6.68 5.87
N LEU A 78 -10.69 -6.81 4.56
CA LEU A 78 -11.37 -7.81 3.72
C LEU A 78 -10.90 -9.23 3.99
N SER A 79 -9.67 -9.39 4.49
CA SER A 79 -9.08 -10.71 4.78
C SER A 79 -9.04 -11.61 3.54
N ILE A 80 -8.47 -11.12 2.42
CA ILE A 80 -8.40 -11.82 1.13
C ILE A 80 -7.80 -13.24 1.25
N GLY A 81 -6.85 -13.43 2.15
CA GLY A 81 -6.21 -14.72 2.44
C GLY A 81 -7.01 -15.68 3.33
N GLY A 82 -8.12 -15.23 3.89
CA GLY A 82 -8.91 -15.98 4.87
C GLY A 82 -9.49 -17.29 4.33
N GLU A 83 -9.72 -18.27 5.22
CA GLU A 83 -10.28 -19.57 4.84
C GLU A 83 -11.77 -19.52 4.48
N GLY A 84 -12.52 -18.58 5.06
CA GLY A 84 -13.95 -18.41 4.83
C GLY A 84 -14.25 -17.46 3.65
N PRO A 85 -15.52 -17.43 3.19
CA PRO A 85 -15.94 -16.48 2.17
C PRO A 85 -15.81 -15.03 2.65
N LEU A 86 -15.58 -14.11 1.71
CA LEU A 86 -15.55 -12.68 2.01
C LEU A 86 -16.84 -12.21 2.70
N ASN A 87 -16.68 -11.31 3.66
CA ASN A 87 -17.80 -10.69 4.35
C ASN A 87 -18.56 -9.75 3.39
N ARG A 88 -19.80 -10.14 3.04
CA ARG A 88 -20.64 -9.42 2.07
C ARG A 88 -21.04 -8.02 2.55
N GLU A 89 -21.26 -7.83 3.84
CA GLU A 89 -21.61 -6.51 4.40
C GLU A 89 -20.40 -5.57 4.36
N HIS A 90 -19.22 -6.08 4.70
CA HIS A 90 -17.98 -5.32 4.58
C HIS A 90 -17.74 -4.91 3.12
N LEU A 91 -17.82 -5.85 2.18
CA LEU A 91 -17.63 -5.56 0.74
C LEU A 91 -18.66 -4.55 0.20
N ALA A 92 -19.91 -4.57 0.69
CA ALA A 92 -20.92 -3.57 0.34
C ALA A 92 -20.59 -2.17 0.88
N ARG A 93 -20.04 -2.07 2.10
CA ARG A 93 -19.56 -0.79 2.66
C ARG A 93 -18.37 -0.25 1.86
N LEU A 94 -17.44 -1.12 1.47
CA LEU A 94 -16.33 -0.76 0.60
C LEU A 94 -16.82 -0.26 -0.77
N ALA A 95 -17.78 -0.95 -1.40
CA ALA A 95 -18.36 -0.51 -2.65
C ALA A 95 -19.01 0.89 -2.54
N THR A 96 -19.70 1.16 -1.42
CA THR A 96 -20.27 2.48 -1.13
C THR A 96 -19.18 3.55 -1.00
N LEU A 97 -18.05 3.20 -0.38
CA LEU A 97 -16.92 4.11 -0.21
C LEU A 97 -16.22 4.44 -1.53
N ILE A 98 -15.98 3.41 -2.35
CA ILE A 98 -15.45 3.53 -3.71
C ILE A 98 -16.39 4.40 -4.57
N GLU A 99 -17.70 4.19 -4.46
CA GLU A 99 -18.69 5.00 -5.18
C GLU A 99 -18.66 6.46 -4.73
N ARG A 100 -18.57 6.71 -3.42
CA ARG A 100 -18.53 8.06 -2.83
C ARG A 100 -17.31 8.86 -3.28
N TYR A 101 -16.12 8.26 -3.26
CA TYR A 101 -14.87 9.01 -3.45
C TYR A 101 -14.22 8.85 -4.82
N GLN A 102 -14.63 7.84 -5.59
CA GLN A 102 -14.05 7.51 -6.90
C GLN A 102 -12.51 7.61 -6.85
N PRO A 103 -11.84 6.81 -6.01
CA PRO A 103 -10.39 6.92 -5.85
C PRO A 103 -9.68 6.49 -7.13
N HIS A 104 -8.43 6.93 -7.28
CA HIS A 104 -7.60 6.61 -8.44
C HIS A 104 -6.94 5.24 -8.31
N SER A 105 -6.72 4.78 -7.08
CA SER A 105 -6.20 3.46 -6.72
C SER A 105 -7.08 2.81 -5.66
N PHE A 106 -7.12 1.47 -5.65
CA PHE A 106 -7.65 0.69 -4.54
C PHE A 106 -6.75 -0.53 -4.33
N SER A 107 -6.30 -0.72 -3.10
CA SER A 107 -5.40 -1.81 -2.70
C SER A 107 -5.91 -2.54 -1.46
N GLU A 108 -5.45 -3.77 -1.26
CA GLU A 108 -5.76 -4.59 -0.08
C GLU A 108 -4.64 -5.61 0.17
N HIS A 109 -4.47 -6.00 1.43
CA HIS A 109 -3.46 -6.97 1.84
C HIS A 109 -3.75 -8.42 1.38
N LEU A 110 -2.69 -9.13 0.99
CA LEU A 110 -2.70 -10.60 0.98
C LEU A 110 -2.60 -11.14 2.42
N ALA A 111 -3.70 -11.06 3.16
CA ALA A 111 -3.70 -11.39 4.57
C ALA A 111 -4.94 -12.13 5.03
N TRP A 112 -4.77 -12.85 6.14
CA TRP A 112 -5.88 -13.35 6.94
C TRP A 112 -6.03 -12.48 8.21
N SER A 113 -6.86 -11.44 8.11
CA SER A 113 -7.06 -10.43 9.17
C SER A 113 -8.27 -10.69 10.08
N SER A 114 -9.01 -11.79 9.88
CA SER A 114 -10.15 -12.14 10.74
C SER A 114 -10.33 -13.66 10.97
N HIS A 115 -10.42 -14.09 12.23
CA HIS A 115 -10.79 -15.47 12.60
C HIS A 115 -12.00 -15.48 13.54
N GLY A 116 -13.15 -15.93 13.03
CA GLY A 116 -14.41 -15.84 13.77
C GLY A 116 -14.81 -14.37 14.01
N PRO A 117 -15.13 -13.95 15.25
CA PRO A 117 -15.46 -12.56 15.57
C PRO A 117 -14.22 -11.67 15.82
N VAL A 118 -13.00 -12.22 15.75
CA VAL A 118 -11.77 -11.52 16.13
C VAL A 118 -11.07 -10.97 14.90
N PHE A 119 -10.79 -9.67 14.91
CA PHE A 119 -9.86 -9.02 13.99
C PHE A 119 -8.43 -9.13 14.54
N LEU A 120 -7.48 -9.45 13.68
CA LEU A 120 -6.09 -9.62 14.03
C LEU A 120 -5.30 -8.47 13.39
N ASN A 121 -4.59 -7.72 14.24
CA ASN A 121 -3.76 -6.59 13.81
C ASN A 121 -2.52 -7.08 13.05
N ASP A 122 -1.97 -8.22 13.48
CA ASP A 122 -0.89 -8.89 12.77
C ASP A 122 -1.49 -9.87 11.76
N LEU A 123 -1.16 -9.67 10.49
CA LEU A 123 -1.62 -10.49 9.37
C LEU A 123 -1.22 -11.95 9.64
N LEU A 124 -2.19 -12.85 9.80
CA LEU A 124 -1.85 -14.26 9.97
C LEU A 124 -1.22 -14.78 8.68
N PRO A 125 -0.17 -15.62 8.79
CA PRO A 125 0.47 -16.19 7.61
C PRO A 125 -0.53 -17.01 6.80
N LEU A 126 -0.30 -17.09 5.50
CA LEU A 126 -1.01 -17.98 4.60
C LEU A 126 -0.16 -19.22 4.34
N ALA A 127 -0.82 -20.36 4.10
CA ALA A 127 -0.15 -21.49 3.49
C ALA A 127 -0.13 -21.28 1.98
N TYR A 128 1.06 -21.17 1.38
CA TYR A 128 1.20 -21.00 -0.07
C TYR A 128 1.06 -22.35 -0.77
N ASP A 129 -0.18 -22.83 -0.87
CA ASP A 129 -0.58 -24.07 -1.54
C ASP A 129 -1.66 -23.82 -2.60
N ALA A 130 -1.93 -24.83 -3.44
CA ALA A 130 -2.88 -24.72 -4.55
C ALA A 130 -4.30 -24.39 -4.08
N ALA A 131 -4.73 -24.94 -2.93
CA ALA A 131 -6.08 -24.69 -2.40
C ALA A 131 -6.25 -23.25 -1.92
N THR A 132 -5.23 -22.70 -1.28
CA THR A 132 -5.21 -21.30 -0.84
C THR A 132 -5.10 -20.36 -2.02
N LEU A 133 -4.30 -20.70 -3.04
CA LEU A 133 -4.19 -19.95 -4.29
C LEU A 133 -5.54 -19.83 -5.01
N ASP A 134 -6.24 -20.95 -5.19
CA ASP A 134 -7.55 -20.97 -5.86
C ASP A 134 -8.56 -20.08 -5.11
N ARG A 135 -8.61 -20.19 -3.78
CA ARG A 135 -9.49 -19.37 -2.93
C ARG A 135 -9.16 -17.88 -3.00
N VAL A 136 -7.88 -17.51 -2.92
CA VAL A 136 -7.46 -16.11 -3.03
C VAL A 136 -7.83 -15.53 -4.39
N CYS A 137 -7.67 -16.31 -5.47
CA CYS A 137 -8.09 -15.88 -6.81
C CYS A 137 -9.61 -15.63 -6.86
N GLU A 138 -10.43 -16.54 -6.32
CA GLU A 138 -11.89 -16.36 -6.23
C GLU A 138 -12.28 -15.10 -5.43
N HIS A 139 -11.61 -14.84 -4.31
CA HIS A 139 -11.83 -13.64 -3.50
C HIS A 139 -11.51 -12.36 -4.27
N ILE A 140 -10.36 -12.30 -4.94
CA ILE A 140 -9.96 -11.14 -5.74
C ILE A 140 -10.94 -10.92 -6.89
N ASP A 141 -11.34 -11.97 -7.61
CA ASP A 141 -12.32 -11.87 -8.69
C ASP A 141 -13.68 -11.34 -8.18
N GLN A 142 -14.12 -11.78 -7.00
CA GLN A 142 -15.32 -11.27 -6.35
C GLN A 142 -15.20 -9.77 -6.01
N VAL A 143 -14.06 -9.34 -5.46
CA VAL A 143 -13.80 -7.93 -5.14
C VAL A 143 -13.79 -7.09 -6.41
N GLN A 144 -12.99 -7.44 -7.41
CA GLN A 144 -12.89 -6.69 -8.66
C GLN A 144 -14.24 -6.61 -9.39
N SER A 145 -15.01 -7.71 -9.41
CA SER A 145 -16.35 -7.74 -10.01
C SER A 145 -17.35 -6.84 -9.27
N THR A 146 -17.30 -6.84 -7.93
CA THR A 146 -18.20 -6.03 -7.10
C THR A 146 -17.86 -4.54 -7.19
N LEU A 147 -16.58 -4.20 -7.12
CA LEU A 147 -16.10 -2.81 -7.17
C LEU A 147 -16.03 -2.27 -8.61
N LYS A 148 -16.09 -3.16 -9.61
CA LYS A 148 -15.99 -2.85 -11.06
C LYS A 148 -14.71 -2.10 -11.43
N ARG A 149 -13.60 -2.50 -10.81
CA ARG A 149 -12.26 -1.96 -11.07
C ARG A 149 -11.19 -2.97 -10.69
N PRO A 150 -10.00 -2.89 -11.29
CA PRO A 150 -8.86 -3.65 -10.80
C PRO A 150 -8.51 -3.19 -9.38
N MET A 151 -8.07 -4.14 -8.56
CA MET A 151 -7.44 -3.87 -7.27
C MET A 151 -5.93 -4.09 -7.38
N LEU A 152 -5.18 -3.49 -6.46
CA LEU A 152 -3.79 -3.87 -6.19
C LEU A 152 -3.76 -4.82 -4.99
N LEU A 153 -3.05 -5.93 -5.12
CA LEU A 153 -2.79 -6.83 -4.01
C LEU A 153 -1.45 -6.44 -3.39
N GLU A 154 -1.40 -6.26 -2.08
CA GLU A 154 -0.16 -5.95 -1.38
C GLU A 154 0.56 -7.21 -0.89
N ASN A 155 1.91 -7.21 -0.99
CA ASN A 155 2.74 -8.25 -0.38
C ASN A 155 2.82 -8.09 1.15
N PRO A 156 2.58 -9.15 1.92
CA PRO A 156 2.53 -9.05 3.37
C PRO A 156 3.94 -9.01 3.99
N SER A 157 4.06 -8.42 5.19
CA SER A 157 5.16 -8.73 6.11
C SER A 157 4.95 -10.12 6.73
N THR A 158 5.92 -11.02 6.56
CA THR A 158 5.86 -12.40 7.09
C THR A 158 6.91 -12.66 8.15
N TYR A 159 6.46 -13.32 9.23
CA TYR A 159 7.30 -13.72 10.37
C TYR A 159 7.38 -15.24 10.52
N LEU A 160 6.42 -15.95 9.92
CA LEU A 160 6.26 -17.39 10.02
C LEU A 160 5.87 -17.94 8.65
N GLN A 161 6.48 -19.07 8.27
CA GLN A 161 6.10 -19.81 7.07
C GLN A 161 5.50 -21.16 7.45
N PHE A 162 4.36 -21.51 6.85
CA PHE A 162 3.78 -22.84 7.04
C PHE A 162 4.63 -23.91 6.36
N GLN A 163 4.96 -24.97 7.11
CA GLN A 163 5.67 -26.15 6.57
C GLN A 163 4.94 -26.83 5.40
N ARG A 164 3.61 -26.67 5.32
CA ARG A 164 2.79 -27.23 4.23
C ARG A 164 2.79 -26.39 2.95
N SER A 165 3.44 -25.24 2.94
CA SER A 165 3.54 -24.40 1.74
C SER A 165 4.30 -25.16 0.65
N THR A 166 3.76 -25.17 -0.56
CA THR A 166 4.34 -25.85 -1.73
C THR A 166 4.85 -24.87 -2.77
N LEU A 167 4.55 -23.58 -2.62
CA LEU A 167 5.00 -22.49 -3.46
C LEU A 167 5.81 -21.50 -2.63
N ASP A 168 6.78 -20.85 -3.27
CA ASP A 168 7.40 -19.65 -2.72
C ASP A 168 6.43 -18.46 -2.82
N GLU A 169 6.60 -17.47 -1.95
CA GLU A 169 5.69 -16.32 -1.85
C GLU A 169 5.61 -15.52 -3.15
N THR A 170 6.76 -15.30 -3.80
CA THR A 170 6.84 -14.55 -5.06
C THR A 170 6.16 -15.30 -6.21
N ASP A 171 6.26 -16.64 -6.24
CA ASP A 171 5.54 -17.48 -7.20
C ASP A 171 4.03 -17.47 -6.94
N PHE A 172 3.63 -17.50 -5.67
CA PHE A 172 2.24 -17.42 -5.26
C PHE A 172 1.59 -16.10 -5.70
N ILE A 173 2.25 -14.96 -5.42
CA ILE A 173 1.81 -13.63 -5.85
C ILE A 173 1.78 -13.53 -7.38
N SER A 174 2.81 -14.03 -8.06
CA SER A 174 2.88 -14.04 -9.53
C SER A 174 1.72 -14.79 -10.16
N GLU A 175 1.37 -15.96 -9.61
CA GLU A 175 0.28 -16.78 -10.11
C GLU A 175 -1.09 -16.16 -9.84
N ILE A 176 -1.27 -15.48 -8.69
CA ILE A 176 -2.49 -14.69 -8.42
C ILE A 176 -2.67 -13.62 -9.49
N ILE A 177 -1.66 -12.76 -9.67
CA ILE A 177 -1.71 -11.65 -10.65
C ILE A 177 -1.99 -12.19 -12.05
N ARG A 178 -1.35 -13.30 -12.43
CA ARG A 178 -1.56 -13.94 -13.74
C ARG A 178 -3.00 -14.43 -13.94
N ARG A 179 -3.66 -14.95 -12.89
CA ARG A 179 -5.00 -15.53 -12.96
C ARG A 179 -6.11 -14.48 -12.90
N THR A 180 -5.96 -13.49 -12.03
CA THR A 180 -7.02 -12.52 -11.71
C THR A 180 -6.86 -11.20 -12.47
N GLY A 181 -5.66 -10.91 -12.97
CA GLY A 181 -5.33 -9.64 -13.60
C GLY A 181 -5.29 -8.45 -12.63
N CYS A 182 -5.27 -8.69 -11.31
CA CYS A 182 -5.04 -7.62 -10.34
C CYS A 182 -3.61 -7.06 -10.49
N GLY A 183 -3.39 -5.84 -9.99
CA GLY A 183 -2.05 -5.27 -9.90
C GLY A 183 -1.35 -5.68 -8.59
N LEU A 184 -0.13 -5.20 -8.43
CA LEU A 184 0.67 -5.31 -7.21
C LEU A 184 0.80 -3.93 -6.57
N LEU A 185 0.52 -3.86 -5.26
CA LEU A 185 1.04 -2.80 -4.41
C LEU A 185 2.30 -3.39 -3.78
N LEU A 186 3.46 -2.81 -4.09
CA LEU A 186 4.73 -3.31 -3.58
C LEU A 186 5.10 -2.51 -2.34
N ASP A 187 4.92 -3.09 -1.16
CA ASP A 187 5.53 -2.55 0.03
C ASP A 187 6.98 -3.05 0.13
N VAL A 188 7.92 -2.10 -0.01
CA VAL A 188 9.37 -2.39 0.02
C VAL A 188 9.85 -2.65 1.45
N ASN A 189 9.22 -2.02 2.44
CA ASN A 189 9.48 -2.26 3.84
C ASN A 189 9.08 -3.70 4.23
N ASN A 190 7.94 -4.19 3.78
CA ASN A 190 7.48 -5.57 3.99
C ASN A 190 8.42 -6.59 3.36
N VAL A 191 8.94 -6.31 2.16
CA VAL A 191 10.00 -7.14 1.55
C VAL A 191 11.22 -7.19 2.45
N TYR A 192 11.69 -6.05 2.94
CA TYR A 192 12.87 -5.98 3.79
C TYR A 192 12.66 -6.71 5.11
N VAL A 193 11.58 -6.42 5.84
CA VAL A 193 11.20 -7.08 7.11
C VAL A 193 11.12 -8.60 6.92
N SER A 194 10.35 -9.06 5.94
CA SER A 194 10.18 -10.49 5.66
C SER A 194 11.51 -11.18 5.33
N CYS A 195 12.34 -10.56 4.49
CA CYS A 195 13.61 -11.13 4.10
C CYS A 195 14.61 -11.20 5.26
N ILE A 196 14.71 -10.16 6.09
CA ILE A 196 15.59 -10.19 7.25
C ILE A 196 15.13 -11.25 8.26
N ASN A 197 13.85 -11.29 8.59
CA ASN A 197 13.29 -12.26 9.54
C ASN A 197 13.43 -13.71 9.05
N HIS A 198 13.32 -13.94 7.73
CA HIS A 198 13.50 -15.26 7.11
C HIS A 198 14.94 -15.55 6.65
N GLN A 199 15.90 -14.65 6.91
CA GLN A 199 17.31 -14.77 6.50
C GLN A 199 17.48 -14.98 4.98
N ARG A 200 16.68 -14.26 4.19
CA ARG A 200 16.70 -14.25 2.72
C ARG A 200 17.33 -12.96 2.19
N ASP A 201 17.73 -12.99 0.92
CA ASP A 201 18.24 -11.80 0.21
C ASP A 201 17.06 -10.97 -0.34
N PRO A 202 16.87 -9.71 0.11
CA PRO A 202 15.83 -8.83 -0.40
C PRO A 202 15.92 -8.56 -1.91
N LEU A 203 17.13 -8.53 -2.49
CA LEU A 203 17.29 -8.28 -3.93
C LEU A 203 16.81 -9.47 -4.75
N ALA A 204 17.16 -10.69 -4.33
CA ALA A 204 16.66 -11.90 -4.96
C ALA A 204 15.13 -12.02 -4.88
N TYR A 205 14.53 -11.56 -3.77
CA TYR A 205 13.08 -11.51 -3.61
C TYR A 205 12.45 -10.51 -4.59
N ILE A 206 12.97 -9.28 -4.68
CA ILE A 206 12.50 -8.26 -5.64
C ILE A 206 12.62 -8.75 -7.09
N ASP A 207 13.74 -9.37 -7.45
CA ASP A 207 13.98 -9.90 -8.80
C ASP A 207 12.99 -11.01 -9.19
N ALA A 208 12.45 -11.74 -8.20
CA ALA A 208 11.49 -12.81 -8.40
C ALA A 208 10.02 -12.32 -8.44
N LEU A 209 9.74 -11.09 -8.01
CA LEU A 209 8.40 -10.52 -8.05
C LEU A 209 7.97 -10.09 -9.46
N PRO A 210 6.67 -10.05 -9.77
CA PRO A 210 6.14 -9.60 -11.05
C PRO A 210 6.13 -8.07 -11.15
N LEU A 211 7.31 -7.42 -11.13
CA LEU A 211 7.45 -5.96 -10.99
C LEU A 211 6.73 -5.13 -12.07
N LYS A 212 6.42 -5.73 -13.23
CA LYS A 212 5.62 -5.06 -14.29
C LYS A 212 4.16 -4.82 -13.89
N ALA A 213 3.66 -5.52 -12.88
CA ALA A 213 2.31 -5.37 -12.36
C ALA A 213 2.22 -4.32 -11.23
N VAL A 214 3.34 -3.74 -10.80
CA VAL A 214 3.38 -2.74 -9.72
C VAL A 214 2.65 -1.48 -10.17
N GLY A 215 1.54 -1.18 -9.50
CA GLY A 215 0.74 0.03 -9.72
C GLY A 215 1.01 1.11 -8.69
N GLU A 216 1.52 0.72 -7.51
CA GLU A 216 1.78 1.57 -6.36
C GLU A 216 2.90 0.94 -5.51
N ILE A 217 3.71 1.78 -4.87
CA ILE A 217 4.78 1.37 -3.96
C ILE A 217 4.50 1.99 -2.59
N HIS A 218 4.68 1.24 -1.52
CA HIS A 218 4.70 1.78 -0.16
C HIS A 218 6.13 1.76 0.39
N LEU A 219 6.45 2.81 1.15
CA LEU A 219 7.69 2.98 1.89
C LEU A 219 7.36 3.36 3.33
N ALA A 220 7.87 2.55 4.25
CA ALA A 220 7.81 2.79 5.68
C ALA A 220 9.16 2.45 6.33
N GLY A 221 9.22 2.60 7.65
CA GLY A 221 10.29 2.01 8.44
C GLY A 221 9.73 1.07 9.49
N PHE A 222 10.63 0.32 10.12
CA PHE A 222 10.31 -0.77 11.02
C PHE A 222 10.89 -0.53 12.42
N ALA A 223 10.34 -1.22 13.42
CA ALA A 223 10.95 -1.35 14.73
C ALA A 223 11.89 -2.57 14.78
N GLU A 224 12.84 -2.56 15.71
CA GLU A 224 13.71 -3.71 15.97
C GLU A 224 13.42 -4.30 17.36
N ASP A 225 13.38 -5.62 17.43
CA ASP A 225 13.25 -6.41 18.65
C ASP A 225 14.17 -7.66 18.57
N THR A 226 14.09 -8.51 19.58
CA THR A 226 14.76 -9.80 19.64
C THR A 226 13.75 -10.92 19.87
N ASP A 227 13.89 -12.02 19.14
CA ASP A 227 13.03 -13.18 19.33
C ASP A 227 13.38 -13.95 20.63
N SER A 228 12.63 -15.03 20.90
CA SER A 228 12.86 -15.87 22.09
C SER A 228 14.23 -16.58 22.14
N LEU A 229 14.95 -16.63 21.02
CA LEU A 229 16.29 -17.19 20.89
C LEU A 229 17.39 -16.12 20.95
N GLY A 230 17.00 -14.83 20.96
CA GLY A 230 17.90 -13.68 20.98
C GLY A 230 18.35 -13.23 19.59
N ASP A 231 17.76 -13.78 18.53
CA ASP A 231 18.02 -13.36 17.16
C ASP A 231 17.29 -12.05 16.83
N ARG A 232 17.86 -11.26 15.92
CA ARG A 232 17.27 -9.97 15.49
C ARG A 232 15.93 -10.22 14.82
N LEU A 233 14.91 -9.48 15.25
CA LEU A 233 13.56 -9.50 14.72
C LEU A 233 13.16 -8.09 14.31
N LEU A 234 12.76 -7.91 13.05
CA LEU A 234 12.20 -6.64 12.59
C LEU A 234 10.68 -6.71 12.71
N ILE A 235 10.06 -5.67 13.26
CA ILE A 235 8.61 -5.54 13.42
C ILE A 235 8.11 -4.42 12.51
N ASP A 236 7.11 -4.77 11.74
CA ASP A 236 6.46 -3.91 10.78
C ASP A 236 5.37 -3.04 11.43
N ASP A 237 5.79 -2.00 12.15
CA ASP A 237 4.88 -1.10 12.89
C ASP A 237 4.67 0.27 12.23
N HIS A 238 5.36 0.52 11.11
CA HIS A 238 5.38 1.78 10.36
C HIS A 238 5.66 3.02 11.24
N GLY A 239 6.32 2.84 12.38
CA GLY A 239 6.51 3.86 13.40
C GLY A 239 7.82 4.65 13.33
N ALA A 240 8.82 4.12 12.62
CA ALA A 240 10.18 4.67 12.60
C ALA A 240 10.60 5.24 11.23
N PRO A 241 11.40 6.34 11.16
CA PRO A 241 11.98 6.90 9.92
C PRO A 241 12.37 5.83 8.89
N ILE A 242 12.09 6.06 7.60
CA ILE A 242 12.40 5.04 6.56
C ILE A 242 13.91 4.78 6.59
N ASP A 243 14.28 3.52 6.80
CA ASP A 243 15.68 3.12 6.95
C ASP A 243 16.45 3.23 5.62
N ASN A 244 17.75 3.51 5.71
CA ASN A 244 18.62 3.60 4.52
C ASN A 244 18.63 2.31 3.68
N ALA A 245 18.49 1.14 4.31
CA ALA A 245 18.42 -0.12 3.59
C ALA A 245 17.13 -0.23 2.74
N VAL A 246 16.00 0.29 3.26
CA VAL A 246 14.73 0.35 2.53
C VAL A 246 14.83 1.35 1.37
N TRP A 247 15.43 2.53 1.57
CA TRP A 247 15.71 3.48 0.48
C TRP A 247 16.58 2.89 -0.62
N GLN A 248 17.62 2.13 -0.27
CA GLN A 248 18.49 1.45 -1.23
C GLN A 248 17.74 0.38 -2.02
N LEU A 249 16.86 -0.38 -1.36
CA LEU A 249 16.03 -1.40 -2.01
C LEU A 249 15.02 -0.74 -2.97
N TYR A 250 14.39 0.36 -2.54
CA TYR A 250 13.50 1.17 -3.38
C TYR A 250 14.21 1.69 -4.64
N GLU A 251 15.46 2.15 -4.54
CA GLU A 251 16.25 2.54 -5.71
C GLU A 251 16.43 1.37 -6.71
N GLN A 252 16.61 0.14 -6.22
CA GLN A 252 16.69 -1.03 -7.11
C GLN A 252 15.34 -1.32 -7.78
N VAL A 253 14.24 -1.27 -7.02
CA VAL A 253 12.88 -1.44 -7.57
C VAL A 253 12.64 -0.46 -8.72
N LEU A 254 12.96 0.83 -8.53
CA LEU A 254 12.77 1.87 -9.53
C LEU A 254 13.58 1.65 -10.82
N LYS A 255 14.69 0.91 -10.79
CA LYS A 255 15.43 0.55 -12.02
C LYS A 255 14.63 -0.38 -12.93
N TYR A 256 13.77 -1.20 -12.35
CA TYR A 256 12.92 -2.15 -13.08
C TYR A 256 11.55 -1.57 -13.43
N THR A 257 10.91 -0.87 -12.50
CA THR A 257 9.56 -0.31 -12.69
C THR A 257 9.57 1.01 -13.45
N GLY A 258 10.66 1.77 -13.35
CA GLY A 258 10.62 3.21 -13.59
C GLY A 258 9.82 3.94 -12.50
N PRO A 259 9.50 5.23 -12.70
CA PRO A 259 8.67 5.99 -11.77
C PRO A 259 7.28 5.36 -11.61
N VAL A 260 6.86 5.11 -10.37
CA VAL A 260 5.52 4.63 -9.98
C VAL A 260 5.03 5.46 -8.79
N ALA A 261 3.71 5.61 -8.61
CA ALA A 261 3.15 6.28 -7.43
C ALA A 261 3.71 5.63 -6.16
N THR A 262 4.27 6.44 -5.26
CA THR A 262 4.96 5.94 -4.05
C THR A 262 4.40 6.62 -2.82
N LEU A 263 3.86 5.86 -1.89
CA LEU A 263 3.34 6.36 -0.64
C LEU A 263 4.40 6.29 0.46
N ILE A 264 4.50 7.35 1.26
CA ILE A 264 5.13 7.25 2.59
C ILE A 264 4.08 6.85 3.60
N GLU A 265 4.26 5.69 4.22
CA GLU A 265 3.33 5.12 5.19
C GLU A 265 3.89 5.24 6.63
N ARG A 266 3.05 5.82 7.50
CA ARG A 266 3.37 6.27 8.86
C ARG A 266 2.17 6.07 9.77
N ASP A 267 2.03 4.86 10.29
CA ASP A 267 0.82 4.47 11.04
C ASP A 267 0.93 4.66 12.55
N ASN A 268 2.13 4.49 13.08
CA ASN A 268 2.40 4.63 14.49
C ASN A 268 3.36 5.80 14.74
N GLN A 269 3.34 6.35 15.96
CA GLN A 269 4.18 7.50 16.36
C GLN A 269 4.21 8.62 15.31
N VAL A 270 3.03 8.95 14.78
CA VAL A 270 2.87 9.81 13.62
C VAL A 270 3.57 11.16 13.86
N PRO A 271 4.57 11.54 13.02
CA PRO A 271 5.33 12.75 13.24
C PRO A 271 4.58 13.99 12.73
N ALA A 272 5.17 15.17 12.97
CA ALA A 272 4.67 16.40 12.38
C ALA A 272 4.63 16.31 10.85
N PHE A 273 3.65 16.97 10.22
CA PHE A 273 3.46 16.92 8.77
C PHE A 273 4.72 17.32 7.98
N SER A 274 5.49 18.28 8.47
CA SER A 274 6.76 18.70 7.84
C SER A 274 7.81 17.59 7.73
N VAL A 275 7.81 16.62 8.65
CA VAL A 275 8.69 15.44 8.60
C VAL A 275 8.21 14.49 7.51
N LEU A 276 6.91 14.21 7.47
CA LEU A 276 6.29 13.38 6.42
C LEU A 276 6.54 13.98 5.04
N HIS A 277 6.33 15.29 4.90
CA HIS A 277 6.54 16.01 3.64
C HIS A 277 7.99 15.91 3.19
N ALA A 278 8.96 15.97 4.10
CA ALA A 278 10.36 15.78 3.76
C ALA A 278 10.68 14.35 3.28
N GLU A 279 10.09 13.31 3.89
CA GLU A 279 10.22 11.93 3.40
C GLU A 279 9.59 11.77 2.00
N ALA A 280 8.42 12.38 1.76
CA ALA A 280 7.79 12.38 0.43
C ALA A 280 8.64 13.12 -0.61
N GLN A 281 9.23 14.27 -0.26
CA GLN A 281 10.15 14.98 -1.15
C GLN A 281 11.40 14.15 -1.49
N HIS A 282 11.87 13.33 -0.55
CA HIS A 282 12.97 12.41 -0.80
C HIS A 282 12.58 11.30 -1.78
N ALA A 283 11.40 10.70 -1.63
CA ALA A 283 10.86 9.75 -2.60
C ALA A 283 10.65 10.38 -3.98
N ASP A 284 10.14 11.61 -4.06
CA ASP A 284 9.99 12.37 -5.31
C ASP A 284 11.34 12.61 -6.00
N TRP A 285 12.41 12.88 -5.22
CA TRP A 285 13.75 12.99 -5.77
C TRP A 285 14.17 11.68 -6.45
N HIS A 286 14.01 10.52 -5.78
CA HIS A 286 14.31 9.21 -6.37
C HIS A 286 13.47 8.94 -7.64
N LEU A 287 12.17 9.23 -7.62
CA LEU A 287 11.28 9.09 -8.78
C LEU A 287 11.76 9.94 -9.96
N SER A 288 12.25 11.16 -9.71
CA SER A 288 12.78 12.04 -10.76
C SER A 288 14.08 11.53 -11.39
N GLN A 289 14.85 10.72 -10.66
CA GLN A 289 16.09 10.12 -11.14
C GLN A 289 15.84 8.78 -11.87
N ALA A 290 14.72 8.13 -11.59
CA ALA A 290 14.41 6.83 -12.17
C ALA A 290 14.29 6.90 -13.69
N LYS A 291 15.12 6.11 -14.36
CA LYS A 291 15.06 5.88 -15.81
C LYS A 291 14.74 4.41 -16.01
N VAL A 292 13.75 4.11 -16.84
CA VAL A 292 13.46 2.73 -17.23
C VAL A 292 14.71 2.15 -17.89
N LEU A 293 15.30 1.10 -17.31
CA LEU A 293 16.28 0.28 -18.01
C LEU A 293 15.54 -0.36 -19.19
N LYS A 294 15.94 0.00 -20.42
CA LYS A 294 15.47 -0.71 -21.61
C LYS A 294 16.04 -2.14 -21.55
N LEU A 295 15.22 -3.09 -21.14
CA LEU A 295 15.46 -4.53 -21.35
C LEU A 295 15.41 -4.84 -22.84
#